data_AF-A0A813AIJ3-F1
#
_entry.id   AF-A0A813AIJ3-F1
#
_cell.length_a   1.000
_cell.length_b   1.000
_cell.length_c   1.000
_cell.angle_alpha   90.00
_cell.angle_beta   90.00
_cell.angle_gamma   90.00
#
_symmetry.space_group_name_H-M   'P 1'
#
loop_
_entity.id
_entity.type
_entity.pdbx_description
1 polymer ?
#
loop_
_entity_poly.entity_id
_entity_poly.type
_entity_poly.pdbx_seq_one_letter_code
_entity_poly.pdbx_strand_id
1 'polypeptide(L)'
;MIGALGLQIAGNMMPSRRKRLHARNMRYYRSLESPNTPREIRRMANKAKGSSTSRSVMYEDWLQSGEDWRQSKLMSRLKNRSATAKKGCRKWLFYDEMVQRFGEKLATILKETKEADEEKAANEIRKWPECEDYLQYKCLVDASEDDVDEEEFEVIMDASLSDSSESSDSGAKAKKKKKSKKSKKSKKNKKSSSPSPNKKKPKGKAKAKAKGKAKAEKLKEARSKLQGAVDRDAEAASVAIALD
;
A
#
# COMPACT_ATOMS: atom_id res chain seq x y z
N MET A 1 -10.38 -22.66 51.33
CA MET A 1 -9.84 -23.41 50.17
C MET A 1 -10.77 -23.16 49.00
N ILE A 2 -10.29 -22.72 47.84
CA ILE A 2 -11.13 -22.48 46.64
C ILE A 2 -10.69 -23.48 45.56
N GLY A 3 -11.64 -24.28 45.06
CA GLY A 3 -11.35 -25.41 44.18
C GLY A 3 -11.14 -25.00 42.72
N ALA A 4 -10.02 -25.40 42.13
CA ALA A 4 -9.73 -25.17 40.72
C ALA A 4 -10.55 -26.09 39.81
N LEU A 5 -11.77 -25.68 39.45
CA LEU A 5 -12.59 -26.31 38.41
C LEU A 5 -11.99 -26.02 37.02
N GLY A 6 -10.89 -26.70 36.70
CA GLY A 6 -10.20 -26.59 35.41
C GLY A 6 -11.10 -27.06 34.27
N LEU A 7 -11.72 -26.10 33.57
CA LEU A 7 -12.77 -26.32 32.58
C LEU A 7 -12.21 -26.93 31.29
N GLN A 8 -12.00 -28.25 31.27
CA GLN A 8 -11.41 -28.99 30.14
C GLN A 8 -12.37 -29.14 28.95
N ILE A 9 -12.88 -28.02 28.39
CA ILE A 9 -13.68 -27.99 27.15
C ILE A 9 -12.77 -28.14 25.91
N ALA A 10 -11.85 -29.10 25.94
CA ALA A 10 -11.22 -29.68 24.77
C ALA A 10 -12.15 -30.70 24.07
N GLY A 11 -13.47 -30.43 24.13
CA GLY A 11 -14.52 -31.35 23.70
C GLY A 11 -14.39 -31.73 22.22
N ASN A 12 -14.86 -32.94 21.88
CA ASN A 12 -14.78 -33.49 20.53
C ASN A 12 -15.53 -32.61 19.53
N MET A 13 -14.80 -31.67 18.93
CA MET A 13 -15.34 -30.73 17.95
C MET A 13 -15.74 -31.52 16.70
N MET A 14 -17.04 -31.87 16.64
CA MET A 14 -17.63 -32.83 15.71
C MET A 14 -16.96 -32.83 14.33
N PRO A 15 -16.55 -33.98 13.76
CA PRO A 15 -15.84 -34.03 12.48
C PRO A 15 -16.54 -33.27 11.35
N SER A 16 -17.86 -33.16 11.38
CA SER A 16 -18.67 -32.32 10.49
C SER A 16 -18.38 -30.82 10.61
N ARG A 17 -18.18 -30.26 11.81
CA ARG A 17 -17.80 -28.84 12.01
C ARG A 17 -16.40 -28.57 11.46
N ARG A 18 -15.43 -29.45 11.73
CA ARG A 18 -14.06 -29.34 11.17
C ARG A 18 -14.07 -29.41 9.63
N LYS A 19 -14.80 -30.37 9.04
CA LYS A 19 -14.98 -30.49 7.58
C LYS A 19 -15.64 -29.25 6.96
N ARG A 20 -16.71 -28.72 7.56
CA ARG A 20 -17.40 -27.49 7.09
C ARG A 20 -16.49 -26.26 7.10
N LEU A 21 -15.76 -26.03 8.21
CA LEU A 21 -14.82 -24.90 8.32
C LEU A 21 -13.67 -25.02 7.30
N HIS A 22 -13.08 -26.20 7.15
CA HIS A 22 -12.05 -26.42 6.14
C HIS A 22 -12.57 -26.19 4.71
N ALA A 23 -13.77 -26.68 4.38
CA ALA A 23 -14.38 -26.44 3.08
C ALA A 23 -14.61 -24.94 2.80
N ARG A 24 -15.10 -24.17 3.78
CA ARG A 24 -15.29 -22.71 3.65
C ARG A 24 -13.97 -21.96 3.45
N ASN A 25 -12.93 -22.34 4.20
CA ASN A 25 -11.57 -21.80 4.03
C ASN A 25 -10.97 -22.16 2.66
N MET A 26 -11.23 -23.36 2.14
CA MET A 26 -10.84 -23.72 0.77
C MET A 26 -11.64 -22.98 -0.32
N ARG A 27 -12.88 -22.55 -0.05
CA ARG A 27 -13.62 -21.63 -0.94
C ARG A 27 -12.99 -20.23 -0.95
N TYR A 28 -12.60 -19.70 0.22
CA TYR A 28 -11.90 -18.42 0.34
C TYR A 28 -10.61 -18.36 -0.50
N TYR A 29 -9.71 -19.33 -0.36
CA TYR A 29 -8.47 -19.33 -1.16
C TYR A 29 -8.75 -19.39 -2.68
N ARG A 30 -9.77 -20.13 -3.11
CA ARG A 30 -10.22 -20.16 -4.51
C ARG A 30 -10.87 -18.84 -4.95
N SER A 31 -11.58 -18.13 -4.06
CA SER A 31 -12.21 -16.83 -4.37
C SER A 31 -11.20 -15.68 -4.53
N LEU A 32 -9.93 -15.88 -4.13
CA LEU A 32 -8.82 -14.96 -4.39
C LEU A 32 -8.14 -15.19 -5.76
N GLU A 33 -8.14 -16.44 -6.23
CA GLU A 33 -7.59 -16.86 -7.54
C GLU A 33 -8.59 -16.73 -8.69
N SER A 34 -9.90 -16.76 -8.38
CA SER A 34 -11.01 -16.61 -9.33
C SER A 34 -10.86 -15.42 -10.28
N PRO A 35 -11.25 -15.51 -11.57
CA PRO A 35 -11.26 -14.37 -12.48
C PRO A 35 -12.17 -13.22 -12.01
N ASN A 36 -13.20 -13.53 -11.19
CA ASN A 36 -14.19 -12.55 -10.72
C ASN A 36 -13.69 -11.67 -9.57
N THR A 37 -12.58 -12.03 -8.92
CA THR A 37 -11.98 -11.24 -7.82
C THR A 37 -11.55 -9.85 -8.31
N PRO A 38 -11.92 -8.76 -7.62
CA PRO A 38 -11.39 -7.43 -7.92
C PRO A 38 -9.85 -7.41 -7.85
N ARG A 39 -9.21 -6.58 -8.70
CA ARG A 39 -7.75 -6.50 -8.79
C ARG A 39 -7.13 -5.98 -7.49
N GLU A 40 -7.88 -5.14 -6.81
CA GLU A 40 -7.56 -4.43 -5.57
C GLU A 40 -7.50 -5.45 -4.42
N ILE A 41 -8.56 -6.25 -4.26
CA ILE A 41 -8.60 -7.42 -3.36
C ILE A 41 -7.47 -8.40 -3.68
N ARG A 42 -7.18 -8.69 -4.96
CA ARG A 42 -6.07 -9.59 -5.31
C ARG A 42 -4.69 -8.99 -4.97
N ARG A 43 -4.50 -7.67 -5.02
CA ARG A 43 -3.27 -7.00 -4.52
C ARG A 43 -3.18 -7.13 -2.99
N MET A 44 -4.27 -6.85 -2.27
CA MET A 44 -4.36 -6.97 -0.81
C MET A 44 -4.01 -8.38 -0.34
N ALA A 45 -4.62 -9.41 -0.95
CA ALA A 45 -4.34 -10.80 -0.65
C ALA A 45 -2.89 -11.21 -0.92
N ASN A 46 -2.22 -10.60 -1.91
CA ASN A 46 -0.79 -10.82 -2.15
C ASN A 46 0.10 -10.17 -1.08
N LYS A 47 -0.22 -8.94 -0.61
CA LYS A 47 0.45 -8.34 0.57
C LYS A 47 0.23 -9.22 1.81
N ALA A 48 -1.01 -9.65 2.06
CA ALA A 48 -1.40 -10.44 3.22
C ALA A 48 -0.80 -11.86 3.29
N LYS A 49 -0.07 -12.35 2.26
CA LYS A 49 0.57 -13.67 2.29
C LYS A 49 1.56 -13.87 3.46
N GLY A 50 2.17 -12.79 3.95
CA GLY A 50 3.00 -12.80 5.16
C GLY A 50 2.18 -12.80 6.46
N SER A 51 1.18 -11.91 6.56
CA SER A 51 0.42 -11.68 7.80
C SER A 51 -0.69 -12.73 8.02
N SER A 52 -0.73 -13.36 9.20
CA SER A 52 -1.89 -14.20 9.56
C SER A 52 -3.11 -13.34 9.86
N THR A 53 -2.92 -12.23 10.58
CA THR A 53 -3.95 -11.24 10.92
C THR A 53 -4.68 -10.73 9.68
N SER A 54 -3.96 -10.16 8.71
CA SER A 54 -4.58 -9.54 7.53
C SER A 54 -5.34 -10.56 6.67
N ARG A 55 -4.89 -11.82 6.64
CA ARG A 55 -5.65 -12.93 6.01
C ARG A 55 -6.93 -13.28 6.77
N SER A 56 -6.94 -13.16 8.10
CA SER A 56 -8.12 -13.38 8.94
C SER A 56 -9.13 -12.25 8.76
N VAL A 57 -8.69 -10.99 8.78
CA VAL A 57 -9.54 -9.81 8.52
C VAL A 57 -10.17 -9.89 7.11
N MET A 58 -9.36 -10.21 6.10
CA MET A 58 -9.87 -10.44 4.73
C MET A 58 -10.83 -11.63 4.63
N TYR A 59 -10.63 -12.69 5.42
CA TYR A 59 -11.53 -13.85 5.44
C TYR A 59 -12.88 -13.49 6.06
N GLU A 60 -12.89 -12.81 7.21
CA GLU A 60 -14.12 -12.43 7.91
C GLU A 60 -14.95 -11.38 7.13
N ASP A 61 -14.33 -10.39 6.46
CA ASP A 61 -15.07 -9.48 5.57
C ASP A 61 -15.72 -10.24 4.39
N TRP A 62 -15.02 -11.23 3.82
CA TRP A 62 -15.57 -12.13 2.80
C TRP A 62 -16.68 -13.06 3.34
N LEU A 63 -16.65 -13.42 4.63
CA LEU A 63 -17.74 -14.14 5.28
C LEU A 63 -18.97 -13.25 5.49
N GLN A 64 -18.76 -12.00 5.91
CA GLN A 64 -19.81 -11.00 6.12
C GLN A 64 -20.48 -10.60 4.81
N SER A 65 -19.74 -10.55 3.70
CA SER A 65 -20.25 -10.17 2.37
C SER A 65 -20.84 -11.33 1.55
N GLY A 66 -21.37 -12.36 2.23
CA GLY A 66 -22.07 -13.48 1.58
C GLY A 66 -21.20 -14.32 0.64
N GLU A 67 -19.87 -14.33 0.83
CA GLU A 67 -18.87 -14.93 -0.06
C GLU A 67 -18.68 -14.21 -1.42
N ASP A 68 -19.20 -12.99 -1.61
CA ASP A 68 -18.91 -12.10 -2.75
C ASP A 68 -18.00 -10.91 -2.37
N TRP A 69 -16.84 -10.83 -3.03
CA TRP A 69 -15.89 -9.72 -2.90
C TRP A 69 -16.39 -8.36 -3.39
N ARG A 70 -17.46 -8.30 -4.20
CA ARG A 70 -18.01 -7.03 -4.71
C ARG A 70 -18.88 -6.30 -3.69
N GLN A 71 -19.41 -7.04 -2.71
CA GLN A 71 -20.26 -6.53 -1.62
C GLN A 71 -19.47 -6.31 -0.31
N SER A 72 -18.18 -6.61 -0.30
CA SER A 72 -17.35 -6.57 0.91
C SER A 72 -17.02 -5.15 1.37
N LYS A 73 -16.97 -4.91 2.68
CA LYS A 73 -16.70 -3.57 3.24
C LYS A 73 -15.29 -3.12 2.86
N LEU A 74 -14.35 -4.06 2.75
CA LEU A 74 -13.01 -3.81 2.25
C LEU A 74 -13.03 -3.31 0.80
N MET A 75 -13.88 -3.86 -0.07
CA MET A 75 -13.99 -3.38 -1.45
C MET A 75 -14.64 -1.99 -1.54
N SER A 76 -15.60 -1.66 -0.68
CA SER A 76 -16.15 -0.30 -0.57
C SER A 76 -15.10 0.70 -0.10
N ARG A 77 -14.34 0.38 0.97
CA ARG A 77 -13.20 1.19 1.44
C ARG A 77 -12.16 1.40 0.33
N LEU A 78 -11.79 0.36 -0.41
CA LEU A 78 -10.82 0.43 -1.51
C LEU A 78 -11.30 1.29 -2.70
N LYS A 79 -12.60 1.33 -3.00
CA LYS A 79 -13.17 2.27 -3.98
C LYS A 79 -13.07 3.70 -3.47
N ASN A 80 -13.50 3.95 -2.23
CA ASN A 80 -13.50 5.29 -1.65
C ASN A 80 -12.08 5.87 -1.54
N ARG A 81 -11.08 5.05 -1.13
CA ARG A 81 -9.67 5.45 -1.11
C ARG A 81 -9.11 5.84 -2.49
N SER A 82 -9.72 5.37 -3.59
CA SER A 82 -9.35 5.82 -4.95
C SER A 82 -9.95 7.17 -5.35
N ALA A 83 -10.93 7.67 -4.59
CA ALA A 83 -11.48 9.02 -4.69
C ALA A 83 -10.79 10.00 -3.70
N THR A 84 -10.46 9.55 -2.47
CA THR A 84 -9.69 10.36 -1.49
C THR A 84 -8.19 10.44 -1.79
N ALA A 85 -7.67 9.64 -2.73
CA ALA A 85 -6.28 9.70 -3.18
C ALA A 85 -5.90 11.12 -3.65
N LYS A 86 -5.22 11.85 -2.75
CA LYS A 86 -4.98 13.30 -2.71
C LYS A 86 -4.42 13.87 -4.01
N LYS A 87 -5.29 14.13 -4.99
CA LYS A 87 -4.99 15.02 -6.12
C LYS A 87 -5.12 16.45 -5.61
N GLY A 88 -4.03 16.99 -5.05
CA GLY A 88 -3.99 18.35 -4.50
C GLY A 88 -4.74 19.34 -5.40
N CYS A 89 -5.73 20.01 -4.83
CA CYS A 89 -6.76 20.69 -5.60
C CYS A 89 -6.22 22.02 -6.12
N ARG A 90 -5.77 22.02 -7.38
CA ARG A 90 -5.33 23.25 -8.06
C ARG A 90 -6.50 24.21 -8.23
N LYS A 91 -6.58 25.23 -7.37
CA LYS A 91 -7.55 26.31 -7.45
C LYS A 91 -6.91 27.53 -8.11
N TRP A 92 -7.72 28.32 -8.79
CA TRP A 92 -7.35 29.68 -9.16
C TRP A 92 -7.65 30.57 -7.97
N LEU A 93 -6.66 31.31 -7.49
CA LEU A 93 -6.75 32.25 -6.37
C LEU A 93 -6.31 33.64 -6.82
N PHE A 94 -6.91 34.68 -6.25
CA PHE A 94 -6.36 36.03 -6.30
C PHE A 94 -5.15 36.16 -5.36
N TYR A 95 -4.37 37.24 -5.51
CA TYR A 95 -3.21 37.49 -4.66
C TYR A 95 -3.58 37.58 -3.17
N ASP A 96 -4.66 38.29 -2.84
CA ASP A 96 -5.11 38.47 -1.46
C ASP A 96 -5.54 37.14 -0.81
N GLU A 97 -6.15 36.24 -1.58
CA GLU A 97 -6.48 34.87 -1.13
C GLU A 97 -5.20 34.04 -0.90
N MET A 98 -4.14 34.25 -1.70
CA MET A 98 -2.83 33.63 -1.45
C MET A 98 -2.18 34.17 -0.18
N VAL A 99 -2.24 35.50 0.06
CA VAL A 99 -1.74 36.13 1.29
C VAL A 99 -2.47 35.56 2.51
N GLN A 100 -3.80 35.41 2.45
CA GLN A 100 -4.60 34.80 3.52
C GLN A 100 -4.30 33.30 3.74
N ARG A 101 -3.96 32.55 2.67
CA ARG A 101 -3.74 31.09 2.73
C ARG A 101 -2.32 30.68 3.11
N PHE A 102 -1.32 31.39 2.61
CA PHE A 102 0.09 31.01 2.70
C PHE A 102 0.95 32.03 3.46
N GLY A 103 0.37 33.19 3.81
CA GLY A 103 1.12 34.34 4.31
C GLY A 103 1.80 35.13 3.19
N GLU A 104 1.93 36.44 3.41
CA GLU A 104 2.44 37.41 2.43
C GLU A 104 3.75 36.96 1.76
N LYS A 105 4.77 36.59 2.55
CA LYS A 105 6.09 36.20 2.03
C LYS A 105 6.03 35.03 1.05
N LEU A 106 5.18 34.02 1.30
CA LEU A 106 5.02 32.90 0.37
C LEU A 106 4.14 33.27 -0.83
N ALA A 107 3.14 34.15 -0.65
CA ALA A 107 2.35 34.68 -1.76
C ALA A 107 3.20 35.48 -2.76
N THR A 108 4.11 36.33 -2.28
CA THR A 108 5.07 37.08 -3.11
C THR A 108 5.97 36.13 -3.90
N ILE A 109 6.63 35.18 -3.22
CA ILE A 109 7.52 34.19 -3.88
C ILE A 109 6.75 33.34 -4.90
N LEU A 110 5.51 32.91 -4.59
CA LEU A 110 4.66 32.14 -5.51
C LEU A 110 4.16 32.95 -6.71
N LYS A 111 4.11 34.28 -6.60
CA LYS A 111 3.84 35.20 -7.72
C LYS A 111 5.09 35.35 -8.59
N GLU A 112 6.20 35.80 -7.99
CA GLU A 112 7.48 36.04 -8.68
C GLU A 112 7.98 34.80 -9.44
N THR A 113 7.91 33.61 -8.83
CA THR A 113 8.35 32.34 -9.47
C THR A 113 7.44 31.82 -10.60
N LYS A 114 6.28 32.45 -10.80
CA LYS A 114 5.38 32.21 -11.95
C LYS A 114 5.48 33.31 -13.01
N GLU A 115 5.75 34.55 -12.61
CA GLU A 115 5.98 35.66 -13.53
C GLU A 115 7.37 35.58 -14.19
N ALA A 116 8.37 35.04 -13.50
CA ALA A 116 9.74 34.85 -14.01
C ALA A 116 9.93 33.62 -14.94
N ASP A 117 8.87 32.86 -15.24
CA ASP A 117 8.92 31.67 -16.10
C ASP A 117 7.75 31.71 -17.09
N GLU A 118 8.05 32.00 -18.37
CA GLU A 118 7.06 32.18 -19.43
C GLU A 118 6.17 30.95 -19.65
N GLU A 119 6.72 29.73 -19.52
CA GLU A 119 5.93 28.50 -19.66
C GLU A 119 4.95 28.33 -18.50
N LYS A 120 5.34 28.71 -17.27
CA LYS A 120 4.42 28.74 -16.13
C LYS A 120 3.41 29.87 -16.25
N ALA A 121 3.82 31.08 -16.62
CA ALA A 121 2.94 32.25 -16.76
C ALA A 121 1.74 31.92 -17.65
N ALA A 122 1.98 31.35 -18.85
CA ALA A 122 0.93 30.96 -19.79
C ALA A 122 -0.01 29.83 -19.31
N ASN A 123 0.40 29.03 -18.31
CA ASN A 123 -0.35 27.87 -17.81
C ASN A 123 -0.97 28.06 -16.41
N GLU A 124 -0.42 28.97 -15.61
CA GLU A 124 -0.70 29.15 -14.19
C GLU A 124 -1.07 30.59 -13.80
N ILE A 125 -1.05 31.55 -14.72
CA ILE A 125 -1.61 32.90 -14.55
C ILE A 125 -2.75 33.08 -15.56
N ARG A 126 -3.84 33.75 -15.16
CA ARG A 126 -4.91 34.19 -16.06
C ARG A 126 -5.49 35.54 -15.63
N LYS A 127 -5.98 36.34 -16.58
CA LYS A 127 -6.85 37.49 -16.28
C LYS A 127 -8.23 37.02 -15.81
N TRP A 128 -8.91 37.82 -14.99
CA TRP A 128 -10.32 37.63 -14.68
C TRP A 128 -11.21 38.15 -15.84
N PRO A 129 -12.23 37.40 -16.29
CA PRO A 129 -13.01 37.77 -17.49
C PRO A 129 -13.91 39.00 -17.33
N GLU A 130 -14.19 39.44 -16.09
CA GLU A 130 -15.03 40.61 -15.82
C GLU A 130 -14.20 41.89 -15.57
N CYS A 131 -12.90 41.76 -15.30
CA CYS A 131 -12.01 42.90 -15.04
C CYS A 131 -10.56 42.51 -15.35
N GLU A 132 -10.00 43.06 -16.43
CA GLU A 132 -8.71 42.65 -16.99
C GLU A 132 -7.49 42.96 -16.12
N ASP A 133 -7.63 43.86 -15.14
CA ASP A 133 -6.57 44.26 -14.21
C ASP A 133 -6.31 43.21 -13.11
N TYR A 134 -7.27 42.32 -12.87
CA TYR A 134 -7.15 41.29 -11.84
C TYR A 134 -6.56 39.99 -12.41
N LEU A 135 -5.40 39.60 -11.87
CA LEU A 135 -4.74 38.33 -12.16
C LEU A 135 -5.10 37.27 -11.13
N GLN A 136 -5.37 36.05 -11.62
CA GLN A 136 -5.53 34.85 -10.81
C GLN A 136 -4.40 33.86 -11.07
N TYR A 137 -3.91 33.29 -9.97
CA TYR A 137 -2.79 32.36 -9.95
C TYR A 137 -3.30 30.96 -9.61
N LYS A 138 -2.86 29.97 -10.38
CA LYS A 138 -3.20 28.56 -10.21
C LYS A 138 -2.34 27.99 -9.08
N CYS A 139 -2.86 27.92 -7.87
CA CYS A 139 -2.12 27.43 -6.71
C CYS A 139 -2.56 26.00 -6.37
N LEU A 140 -1.60 25.16 -5.99
CA LEU A 140 -1.91 23.90 -5.34
C LEU A 140 -2.44 24.25 -3.95
N VAL A 141 -3.75 24.14 -3.76
CA VAL A 141 -4.35 24.20 -2.43
C VAL A 141 -4.42 22.76 -1.96
N ASP A 142 -3.57 22.43 -0.99
CA ASP A 142 -3.65 21.13 -0.33
C ASP A 142 -5.04 20.97 0.30
N ALA A 143 -5.55 19.73 0.28
CA ALA A 143 -6.79 19.43 0.99
C ALA A 143 -6.53 19.65 2.49
N SER A 144 -7.40 20.41 3.14
CA SER A 144 -7.21 20.83 4.53
C SER A 144 -7.29 19.66 5.48
N GLU A 145 -6.15 19.27 6.05
CA GLU A 145 -5.92 18.58 7.34
C GLU A 145 -6.66 17.25 7.67
N ASP A 146 -7.68 16.84 6.93
CA ASP A 146 -8.39 15.54 7.02
C ASP A 146 -7.54 14.36 6.47
N ASP A 147 -6.24 14.39 6.74
CA ASP A 147 -5.22 13.84 5.85
C ASP A 147 -4.57 12.54 6.39
N VAL A 148 -5.23 11.89 7.36
CA VAL A 148 -4.77 10.78 8.24
C VAL A 148 -4.60 9.40 7.55
N ASP A 149 -5.16 9.26 6.34
CA ASP A 149 -5.58 8.04 5.61
C ASP A 149 -4.52 6.90 5.38
N GLU A 150 -3.22 7.11 5.65
CA GLU A 150 -2.18 6.06 5.51
C GLU A 150 -1.75 5.47 6.85
N GLU A 151 -1.56 6.31 7.89
CA GLU A 151 -1.32 5.85 9.26
C GLU A 151 -2.63 5.29 9.86
N GLU A 152 -3.78 5.93 9.57
CA GLU A 152 -5.09 5.39 9.94
C GLU A 152 -5.36 4.02 9.31
N PHE A 153 -4.75 3.67 8.18
CA PHE A 153 -4.92 2.35 7.57
C PHE A 153 -4.21 1.23 8.36
N GLU A 154 -3.05 1.51 8.95
CA GLU A 154 -2.38 0.57 9.85
C GLU A 154 -3.09 0.56 11.22
N VAL A 155 -3.43 1.74 11.77
CA VAL A 155 -4.22 1.88 13.00
C VAL A 155 -5.60 1.20 12.89
N ILE A 156 -6.29 1.18 11.76
CA ILE A 156 -7.58 0.46 11.61
C ILE A 156 -7.39 -1.07 11.61
N MET A 157 -6.26 -1.60 11.14
CA MET A 157 -5.97 -3.04 11.25
C MET A 157 -5.49 -3.44 12.64
N ASP A 158 -4.80 -2.55 13.36
CA ASP A 158 -4.26 -2.83 14.70
C ASP A 158 -5.23 -2.46 15.84
N ALA A 159 -6.09 -1.45 15.66
CA ALA A 159 -7.22 -1.18 16.57
C ALA A 159 -8.25 -2.33 16.56
N SER A 160 -8.40 -2.98 15.40
CA SER A 160 -9.13 -4.25 15.26
C SER A 160 -8.47 -5.43 16.01
N LEU A 161 -7.30 -5.24 16.63
CA LEU A 161 -6.65 -6.18 17.54
C LEU A 161 -6.59 -5.67 18.99
N SER A 162 -6.46 -4.36 19.23
CA SER A 162 -6.34 -3.81 20.58
C SER A 162 -7.65 -3.86 21.36
N ASP A 163 -8.80 -3.70 20.71
CA ASP A 163 -10.14 -3.72 21.33
C ASP A 163 -10.61 -5.15 21.70
N SER A 164 -9.69 -6.02 22.11
CA SER A 164 -9.95 -7.42 22.50
C SER A 164 -8.88 -8.03 23.43
N SER A 165 -8.11 -7.21 24.16
CA SER A 165 -7.08 -7.69 25.10
C SER A 165 -7.34 -7.46 26.60
N GLU A 166 -8.53 -7.01 27.01
CA GLU A 166 -8.93 -6.88 28.42
C GLU A 166 -9.98 -7.92 28.86
N SER A 167 -9.66 -9.22 28.77
CA SER A 167 -10.24 -10.25 29.66
C SER A 167 -9.53 -11.61 29.57
N SER A 168 -8.38 -11.77 30.25
CA SER A 168 -7.98 -13.09 30.79
C SER A 168 -6.89 -12.96 31.86
N ASP A 169 -7.26 -13.32 33.09
CA ASP A 169 -6.42 -13.44 34.28
C ASP A 169 -5.26 -14.46 34.12
N SER A 170 -4.34 -14.39 35.08
CA SER A 170 -3.11 -15.14 35.28
C SER A 170 -3.21 -16.69 35.20
N GLY A 171 -2.08 -17.35 34.85
CA GLY A 171 -2.02 -18.82 34.96
C GLY A 171 -0.77 -19.55 34.42
N ALA A 172 0.13 -19.94 35.34
CA ALA A 172 1.00 -21.14 35.31
C ALA A 172 2.01 -21.42 34.16
N LYS A 173 3.26 -21.72 34.55
CA LYS A 173 4.35 -22.24 33.70
C LYS A 173 4.19 -23.75 33.43
N ALA A 174 4.41 -24.22 32.19
CA ALA A 174 4.58 -25.65 31.90
C ALA A 174 5.67 -25.95 30.85
N LYS A 175 6.76 -26.62 31.26
CA LYS A 175 7.83 -27.10 30.36
C LYS A 175 7.35 -28.30 29.53
N LYS A 176 7.63 -28.36 28.22
CA LYS A 176 7.50 -29.62 27.44
C LYS A 176 8.71 -29.87 26.52
N LYS A 177 9.18 -31.13 26.50
CA LYS A 177 10.51 -31.51 25.99
C LYS A 177 10.60 -31.52 24.46
N LYS A 178 11.66 -30.90 23.92
CA LYS A 178 12.07 -30.95 22.51
C LYS A 178 12.72 -32.31 22.21
N LYS A 179 12.00 -33.27 21.61
CA LYS A 179 12.55 -34.59 21.22
C LYS A 179 12.91 -34.61 19.74
N SER A 180 14.22 -34.68 19.44
CA SER A 180 14.74 -34.80 18.08
C SER A 180 14.97 -36.25 17.66
N LYS A 181 14.77 -36.53 16.36
CA LYS A 181 15.29 -37.62 15.49
C LYS A 181 14.23 -37.98 14.43
N LYS A 182 14.54 -38.51 13.23
CA LYS A 182 15.70 -38.42 12.31
C LYS A 182 15.33 -39.24 11.04
N SER A 183 15.01 -38.59 9.92
CA SER A 183 15.07 -39.07 8.50
C SER A 183 14.77 -40.54 8.13
N LYS A 184 13.93 -40.78 7.09
CA LYS A 184 14.34 -41.44 5.80
C LYS A 184 13.19 -41.76 4.79
N LYS A 185 13.26 -41.12 3.62
CA LYS A 185 13.42 -41.74 2.27
C LYS A 185 12.45 -42.86 1.78
N SER A 186 11.52 -42.48 0.89
CA SER A 186 11.07 -43.20 -0.33
C SER A 186 10.50 -42.14 -1.31
N LYS A 187 10.71 -42.06 -2.64
CA LYS A 187 11.39 -42.82 -3.74
C LYS A 187 10.51 -43.79 -4.56
N LYS A 188 10.16 -43.37 -5.80
CA LYS A 188 9.35 -44.06 -6.84
C LYS A 188 7.91 -44.37 -6.39
N ASN A 189 6.88 -44.57 -7.23
CA ASN A 189 6.72 -44.61 -8.71
C ASN A 189 5.52 -43.68 -9.09
N LYS A 190 5.06 -43.51 -10.35
CA LYS A 190 5.34 -44.18 -11.64
C LYS A 190 5.61 -43.16 -12.77
N LYS A 191 4.88 -43.23 -13.89
CA LYS A 191 5.02 -42.54 -15.20
C LYS A 191 3.79 -42.86 -16.06
N SER A 192 3.09 -41.86 -16.58
CA SER A 192 2.30 -41.87 -17.82
C SER A 192 2.13 -40.41 -18.28
N SER A 193 2.35 -39.95 -19.52
CA SER A 193 2.37 -40.52 -20.89
C SER A 193 1.01 -40.70 -21.57
N SER A 194 0.48 -39.61 -22.13
CA SER A 194 -0.33 -39.57 -23.35
C SER A 194 -0.05 -38.27 -24.13
N PRO A 195 -0.28 -38.20 -25.46
CA PRO A 195 0.33 -37.17 -26.32
C PRO A 195 -0.63 -36.04 -26.78
N SER A 196 -0.05 -35.07 -27.50
CA SER A 196 -0.66 -33.85 -28.04
C SER A 196 -1.83 -34.08 -29.02
N PRO A 197 -2.61 -33.02 -29.31
CA PRO A 197 -2.49 -32.48 -30.67
C PRO A 197 -2.26 -30.95 -30.75
N ASN A 198 -1.09 -30.64 -31.31
CA ASN A 198 -0.66 -29.41 -32.00
C ASN A 198 -1.77 -28.53 -32.64
N LYS A 199 -1.79 -27.21 -32.34
CA LYS A 199 -2.33 -26.20 -33.28
C LYS A 199 -1.78 -24.77 -33.06
N LYS A 200 -1.15 -24.25 -34.13
CA LYS A 200 -0.93 -22.84 -34.55
C LYS A 200 -0.27 -21.85 -33.55
N LYS A 201 0.98 -21.46 -33.87
CA LYS A 201 1.70 -20.30 -33.31
C LYS A 201 1.22 -18.98 -33.95
N PRO A 202 0.92 -17.91 -33.20
CA PRO A 202 1.01 -16.55 -33.72
C PRO A 202 2.48 -16.09 -33.72
N LYS A 203 3.02 -15.70 -34.89
CA LYS A 203 4.31 -14.99 -34.96
C LYS A 203 4.10 -13.52 -34.56
N GLY A 204 5.06 -12.95 -33.81
CA GLY A 204 5.30 -11.51 -33.77
C GLY A 204 4.98 -10.77 -32.46
N LYS A 205 6.04 -10.48 -31.68
CA LYS A 205 6.31 -9.18 -31.03
C LYS A 205 7.67 -9.16 -30.31
N ALA A 206 8.74 -9.32 -31.08
CA ALA A 206 10.11 -9.11 -30.61
C ALA A 206 10.52 -7.63 -30.76
N LYS A 207 10.24 -6.79 -29.75
CA LYS A 207 10.86 -5.47 -29.48
C LYS A 207 10.22 -4.82 -28.25
N ALA A 208 10.70 -5.15 -27.04
CA ALA A 208 10.21 -4.53 -25.78
C ALA A 208 11.25 -4.45 -24.64
N LYS A 209 12.20 -5.40 -24.55
CA LYS A 209 13.14 -5.48 -23.41
C LYS A 209 14.40 -4.57 -23.49
N ALA A 210 14.60 -3.82 -24.57
CA ALA A 210 15.81 -3.00 -24.76
C ALA A 210 15.80 -1.66 -24.00
N LYS A 211 14.66 -0.95 -23.94
CA LYS A 211 14.58 0.41 -23.37
C LYS A 211 14.76 0.49 -21.84
N GLY A 212 14.77 -0.64 -21.12
CA GLY A 212 14.92 -0.67 -19.66
C GLY A 212 16.34 -0.35 -19.17
N LYS A 213 17.38 -0.96 -19.79
CA LYS A 213 18.77 -0.82 -19.31
C LYS A 213 19.28 0.62 -19.44
N ALA A 214 19.02 1.29 -20.57
CA ALA A 214 19.50 2.66 -20.82
C ALA A 214 19.00 3.70 -19.79
N LYS A 215 17.81 3.52 -19.19
CA LYS A 215 17.36 4.38 -18.08
C LYS A 215 18.06 4.09 -16.75
N ALA A 216 18.47 2.85 -16.50
CA ALA A 216 19.16 2.48 -15.26
C ALA A 216 20.61 3.01 -15.24
N GLU A 217 21.29 3.00 -16.39
CA GLU A 217 22.65 3.54 -16.55
C GLU A 217 22.66 5.06 -16.30
N LYS A 218 21.81 5.83 -17.01
CA LYS A 218 21.72 7.30 -16.81
C LYS A 218 21.33 7.72 -15.39
N LEU A 219 20.55 6.90 -14.67
CA LEU A 219 20.21 7.18 -13.27
C LEU A 219 21.42 7.01 -12.33
N LYS A 220 22.30 6.02 -12.60
CA LYS A 220 23.56 5.85 -11.86
C LYS A 220 24.53 6.99 -12.14
N GLU A 221 24.68 7.36 -13.42
CA GLU A 221 25.53 8.45 -13.88
C GLU A 221 25.14 9.78 -13.20
N ALA A 222 23.84 10.14 -13.24
CA ALA A 222 23.32 11.33 -12.58
C ALA A 222 23.55 11.31 -11.05
N ARG A 223 23.33 10.16 -10.39
CA ARG A 223 23.58 10.03 -8.95
C ARG A 223 25.07 10.17 -8.60
N SER A 224 25.97 9.62 -9.42
CA SER A 224 27.41 9.75 -9.22
C SER A 224 27.88 11.20 -9.39
N LYS A 225 27.28 11.94 -10.33
CA LYS A 225 27.60 13.36 -10.58
C LYS A 225 27.08 14.29 -9.48
N LEU A 226 25.96 13.96 -8.83
CA LEU A 226 25.46 14.67 -7.65
C LEU A 226 26.34 14.44 -6.41
N GLN A 227 26.79 13.20 -6.16
CA GLN A 227 27.63 12.89 -5.00
C GLN A 227 28.93 13.71 -5.02
N GLY A 228 29.66 13.69 -6.15
CA GLY A 228 30.90 14.47 -6.30
C GLY A 228 30.73 16.00 -6.38
N ALA A 229 29.51 16.53 -6.26
CA ALA A 229 29.27 17.95 -5.98
C ALA A 229 29.20 18.18 -4.46
N VAL A 230 28.39 17.40 -3.75
CA VAL A 230 28.28 17.43 -2.28
C VAL A 230 29.64 17.22 -1.60
N ASP A 231 30.44 16.29 -2.11
CA ASP A 231 31.77 15.98 -1.57
C ASP A 231 32.74 17.18 -1.71
N ARG A 232 32.57 18.04 -2.74
CA ARG A 232 33.37 19.27 -2.94
C ARG A 232 32.91 20.43 -2.07
N ASP A 233 31.61 20.60 -1.90
CA ASP A 233 31.06 21.64 -1.02
C ASP A 233 31.47 21.37 0.44
N ALA A 234 31.56 20.09 0.83
CA ALA A 234 32.11 19.67 2.12
C ALA A 234 33.63 19.95 2.26
N GLU A 235 34.42 19.70 1.21
CA GLU A 235 35.85 20.03 1.21
C GLU A 235 36.09 21.55 1.34
N ALA A 236 35.36 22.36 0.57
CA ALA A 236 35.41 23.81 0.65
C ALA A 236 35.03 24.35 2.04
N ALA A 237 33.98 23.80 2.67
CA ALA A 237 33.60 24.14 4.04
C ALA A 237 34.69 23.77 5.06
N SER A 238 35.37 22.63 4.87
CA SER A 238 36.47 22.22 5.76
C SER A 238 37.70 23.13 5.67
N VAL A 239 38.01 23.67 4.49
CA VAL A 239 39.11 24.64 4.31
C VAL A 239 38.78 25.99 4.94
N ALA A 240 37.53 26.44 4.84
CA ALA A 240 37.08 27.69 5.47
C ALA A 240 37.21 27.68 7.00
N ILE A 241 36.98 26.52 7.65
CA ILE A 241 37.10 26.33 9.10
C ILE A 241 38.58 26.24 9.56
N ALA A 242 39.52 26.06 8.64
CA ALA A 242 40.96 25.91 8.94
C ALA A 242 41.78 27.21 8.75
N LEU A 243 41.12 28.35 8.55
CA LEU A 243 41.72 29.66 8.26
C LEU A 243 41.25 30.77 9.23
N ASP A 244 40.58 30.38 10.32
CA ASP A 244 40.01 31.23 11.40
C ASP A 244 40.48 30.69 12.76
#